data_AF-A0A2K1ZYI1-F1
#
_entry.id   AF-A0A2K1ZYI1-F1
#
_cell.length_a   1.000
_cell.length_b   1.000
_cell.length_c   1.000
_cell.angle_alpha   90.00
_cell.angle_beta   90.00
_cell.angle_gamma   90.00
#
_symmetry.space_group_name_H-M   'P 1'
#
loop_
_entity.id
_entity.type
_entity.pdbx_description
1 polymer ?
#
loop_
_entity_poly.entity_id
_entity_poly.type
_entity_poly.pdbx_seq_one_letter_code
_entity_poly.pdbx_strand_id
1 'polypeptide(L)'
;MEEKSFLDRMLGHLRETCKYSTGYPKDLGLSRVIHFTSEREFVQLLHQGYPVVVAFTIRGNYTKHLDQVLEVAAAEFYPHVKFLRVECPKYPGFCITRQRKEYPFIEIFHSPEQAANRGRVGGPNITKYSAKALPNVHKFG
;
A
#
# COMPACT_ATOMS: atom_id res chain seq x y z
N MET A 1 -36.87 30.67 2.23
CA MET A 1 -36.87 29.18 2.30
C MET A 1 -35.66 28.55 1.60
N GLU A 2 -34.87 29.30 0.82
CA GLU A 2 -33.69 28.81 0.07
C GLU A 2 -32.38 28.68 0.88
N GLU A 3 -32.14 29.52 1.90
CA GLU A 3 -30.88 29.49 2.67
C GLU A 3 -30.60 28.15 3.36
N LYS A 4 -31.64 27.48 3.85
CA LYS A 4 -31.53 26.14 4.47
C LYS A 4 -30.95 25.12 3.49
N SER A 5 -31.34 25.21 2.20
CA SER A 5 -30.90 24.29 1.15
C SER A 5 -29.44 24.51 0.73
N PHE A 6 -28.96 25.75 0.77
CA PHE A 6 -27.56 26.08 0.49
C PHE A 6 -26.65 25.66 1.64
N LEU A 7 -27.06 25.96 2.88
CA LEU A 7 -26.33 25.54 4.08
C LEU A 7 -26.26 24.01 4.19
N ASP A 8 -27.35 23.30 3.92
CA ASP A 8 -27.35 21.82 3.91
C ASP A 8 -26.47 21.24 2.80
N ARG A 9 -26.45 21.86 1.60
CA ARG A 9 -25.51 21.48 0.52
C ARG A 9 -24.06 21.73 0.90
N MET A 10 -23.76 22.89 1.48
CA MET A 10 -22.42 23.25 1.92
C MET A 10 -21.96 22.29 3.03
N LEU A 11 -22.80 22.00 4.02
CA LEU A 11 -22.52 21.03 5.08
C LEU A 11 -22.37 19.60 4.54
N GLY A 12 -23.14 19.22 3.52
CA GLY A 12 -22.99 17.96 2.79
C GLY A 12 -21.63 17.85 2.11
N HIS A 13 -21.25 18.87 1.33
CA HIS A 13 -19.94 18.95 0.68
C HIS A 13 -18.79 18.98 1.69
N LEU A 14 -18.95 19.72 2.79
CA LEU A 14 -17.95 19.77 3.85
C LEU A 14 -17.78 18.39 4.48
N ARG A 15 -18.88 17.69 4.84
CA ARG A 15 -18.83 16.33 5.39
C ARG A 15 -18.23 15.32 4.42
N GLU A 16 -18.52 15.44 3.13
CA GLU A 16 -18.03 14.53 2.10
C GLU A 16 -16.53 14.75 1.81
N THR A 17 -16.08 16.01 1.78
CA THR A 17 -14.66 16.35 1.65
C THR A 17 -13.90 16.00 2.94
N CYS A 18 -14.51 16.22 4.09
CA CYS A 18 -13.96 15.87 5.40
C CYS A 18 -13.98 14.37 5.69
N LYS A 19 -14.78 13.53 5.02
CA LYS A 19 -14.69 12.06 5.14
C LYS A 19 -13.28 11.56 4.83
N TYR A 20 -12.55 12.23 3.93
CA TYR A 20 -11.18 11.89 3.57
C TYR A 20 -10.13 12.44 4.55
N SER A 21 -10.50 13.40 5.41
CA SER A 21 -9.57 14.12 6.30
C SER A 21 -9.82 13.89 7.80
N THR A 22 -10.99 13.33 8.19
CA THR A 22 -11.42 13.27 9.60
C THR A 22 -11.21 11.93 10.28
N GLY A 23 -10.64 10.92 9.61
CA GLY A 23 -10.41 9.60 10.23
C GLY A 23 -11.72 8.88 10.58
N TYR A 24 -12.81 9.17 9.87
CA TYR A 24 -14.06 8.42 10.02
C TYR A 24 -13.80 6.96 9.63
N PRO A 25 -14.13 5.97 10.48
CA PRO A 25 -13.85 4.57 10.18
C PRO A 25 -14.64 4.18 8.94
N LYS A 26 -13.94 4.01 7.82
CA LYS A 26 -14.47 3.24 6.70
C LYS A 26 -14.63 1.82 7.23
N ASP A 27 -15.82 1.24 7.14
CA ASP A 27 -15.96 -0.20 7.28
C ASP A 27 -15.29 -0.81 6.05
N LEU A 28 -14.00 -1.13 6.18
CA LEU A 28 -13.16 -1.60 5.07
C LEU A 28 -13.51 -3.05 4.68
N GLY A 29 -14.43 -3.71 5.41
CA GLY A 29 -14.74 -5.12 5.24
C GLY A 29 -13.58 -6.01 5.66
N LEU A 30 -13.45 -7.18 5.01
CA LEU A 30 -12.31 -8.07 5.23
C LEU A 30 -11.01 -7.41 4.80
N SER A 31 -9.97 -7.49 5.65
CA SER A 31 -8.63 -6.99 5.34
C SER A 31 -8.17 -7.49 3.97
N ARG A 32 -7.65 -6.55 3.17
CA ARG A 32 -7.10 -6.81 1.83
C ARG A 32 -5.58 -6.79 1.82
N VAL A 33 -4.95 -6.55 2.98
CA VAL A 33 -3.50 -6.59 3.14
C VAL A 33 -3.06 -8.06 3.21
N ILE A 34 -2.17 -8.43 2.30
CA ILE A 34 -1.57 -9.77 2.25
C ILE A 34 -0.38 -9.78 3.21
N HIS A 35 -0.27 -10.80 4.04
CA HIS A 35 0.91 -11.03 4.86
C HIS A 35 1.90 -11.92 4.12
N PHE A 36 3.16 -11.51 4.07
CA PHE A 36 4.21 -12.31 3.45
C PHE A 36 4.42 -13.63 4.21
N THR A 37 4.53 -14.70 3.44
CA THR A 37 4.72 -16.10 3.90
C THR A 37 6.02 -16.68 3.31
N SER A 38 6.21 -16.54 2.00
CA SER A 38 7.36 -17.09 1.27
C SER A 38 7.65 -16.33 -0.02
N GLU A 39 8.89 -16.45 -0.52
CA GLU A 39 9.27 -15.87 -1.81
C GLU A 39 8.49 -16.48 -2.98
N ARG A 40 8.16 -17.78 -2.89
CA ARG A 40 7.37 -18.48 -3.90
C ARG A 40 5.98 -17.88 -4.06
N GLU A 41 5.29 -17.61 -2.95
CA GLU A 41 3.98 -16.96 -2.97
C GLU A 41 4.06 -15.52 -3.47
N PHE A 42 5.13 -14.79 -3.12
CA PHE A 42 5.35 -13.45 -3.66
C PHE A 42 5.52 -13.46 -5.19
N VAL A 43 6.28 -14.40 -5.74
CA VAL A 43 6.42 -14.56 -7.20
C VAL A 43 5.08 -14.92 -7.85
N GLN A 44 4.30 -15.82 -7.24
CA GLN A 44 2.96 -16.15 -7.72
C GLN A 44 2.03 -14.93 -7.70
N LEU A 45 2.14 -14.06 -6.70
CA LEU A 45 1.39 -12.81 -6.62
C LEU A 45 1.76 -11.85 -7.77
N LEU A 46 3.06 -11.71 -8.09
CA LEU A 46 3.52 -10.91 -9.22
C LEU A 46 3.03 -11.43 -10.58
N HIS A 47 2.94 -12.75 -10.73
CA HIS A 47 2.45 -13.38 -11.97
C HIS A 47 0.95 -13.14 -12.22
N GLN A 48 0.20 -12.57 -11.27
CA GLN A 48 -1.19 -12.15 -11.50
C GLN A 48 -1.29 -10.90 -12.40
N GLY A 49 -0.18 -10.26 -12.73
CA GLY A 49 -0.15 -9.11 -13.64
C GLY A 49 -0.54 -7.77 -12.99
N TYR A 50 -0.97 -7.76 -11.73
CA TYR A 50 -1.28 -6.54 -10.99
C TYR A 50 -0.04 -5.97 -10.28
N PRO A 51 0.08 -4.64 -10.15
CA PRO A 51 1.08 -4.03 -9.29
C PRO A 51 0.96 -4.51 -7.84
N VAL A 52 2.10 -4.78 -7.22
CA VAL A 52 2.22 -5.20 -5.81
C VAL A 52 3.02 -4.14 -5.05
N VAL A 53 2.36 -3.45 -4.14
CA VAL A 53 2.98 -2.56 -3.15
C VAL A 53 3.46 -3.41 -1.98
N VAL A 54 4.76 -3.41 -1.70
CA VAL A 54 5.38 -4.20 -0.63
C VAL A 54 5.90 -3.26 0.46
N ALA A 55 5.32 -3.36 1.65
CA ALA A 55 5.76 -2.65 2.84
C ALA A 55 6.70 -3.53 3.67
N PHE A 56 7.96 -3.11 3.77
CA PHE A 56 8.98 -3.77 4.59
C PHE A 56 9.01 -3.12 5.97
N THR A 57 8.78 -3.93 7.00
CA THR A 57 8.61 -3.45 8.38
C THR A 57 9.50 -4.22 9.36
N ILE A 58 9.73 -3.61 10.52
CA ILE A 58 10.30 -4.25 11.71
C ILE A 58 9.26 -4.22 12.83
N ARG A 59 9.33 -5.16 13.78
CA ARG A 59 8.46 -5.14 14.96
C ARG A 59 8.66 -3.84 15.73
N GLY A 60 7.57 -3.12 15.99
CA GLY A 60 7.58 -1.90 16.80
C GLY A 60 6.33 -1.05 16.63
N ASN A 61 6.05 -0.18 17.61
CA ASN A 61 4.89 0.72 17.60
C ASN A 61 4.87 1.69 16.41
N TYR A 62 6.03 1.96 15.80
CA TYR A 62 6.17 2.84 14.63
C TYR A 62 5.44 2.36 13.37
N THR A 63 5.01 1.09 13.34
CA THR A 63 4.31 0.50 12.18
C THR A 63 2.79 0.60 12.26
N LYS A 64 2.21 0.94 13.42
CA LYS A 64 0.74 0.98 13.60
C LYS A 64 0.03 1.92 12.62
N HIS A 65 0.58 3.12 12.44
CA HIS A 65 0.01 4.08 11.50
C HIS A 65 0.15 3.59 10.04
N LEU A 66 1.31 3.00 9.70
CA LEU A 66 1.51 2.42 8.38
C LEU A 66 0.53 1.25 8.13
N ASP A 67 0.31 0.39 9.11
CA ASP A 67 -0.62 -0.74 9.00
C ASP A 67 -2.06 -0.23 8.70
N GLN A 68 -2.50 0.85 9.36
CA GLN A 68 -3.79 1.48 9.06
C GLN A 68 -3.83 2.08 7.64
N VAL A 69 -2.77 2.78 7.24
CA VAL A 69 -2.68 3.35 5.88
C VAL A 69 -2.71 2.25 4.83
N LEU A 70 -2.03 1.12 5.06
CA LEU A 70 -2.04 -0.04 4.17
C LEU A 70 -3.44 -0.66 4.07
N GLU A 71 -4.17 -0.78 5.17
CA GLU A 71 -5.54 -1.31 5.15
C GLU A 71 -6.48 -0.42 4.33
N VAL A 72 -6.43 0.90 4.55
CA VAL A 72 -7.27 1.85 3.81
C VAL A 72 -6.93 1.81 2.32
N ALA A 73 -5.63 1.83 1.98
CA ALA A 73 -5.18 1.78 0.60
C ALA A 73 -5.53 0.44 -0.08
N ALA A 74 -5.35 -0.68 0.62
CA ALA A 74 -5.66 -2.00 0.08
C ALA A 74 -7.14 -2.16 -0.23
N ALA A 75 -8.03 -1.60 0.59
CA ALA A 75 -9.46 -1.58 0.31
C ALA A 75 -9.81 -0.65 -0.87
N GLU A 76 -9.18 0.52 -0.95
CA GLU A 76 -9.47 1.53 -1.97
C GLU A 76 -9.04 1.10 -3.38
N PHE A 77 -7.88 0.45 -3.51
CA PHE A 77 -7.35 0.04 -4.81
C PHE A 77 -7.71 -1.41 -5.19
N TYR A 78 -8.52 -2.10 -4.40
CA TYR A 78 -8.96 -3.46 -4.71
C TYR A 78 -9.89 -3.48 -5.94
N PRO A 79 -9.78 -4.47 -6.86
CA PRO A 79 -8.81 -5.58 -6.89
C PRO A 79 -7.50 -5.27 -7.65
N HIS A 80 -7.33 -4.05 -8.14
CA HIS A 80 -6.33 -3.64 -9.15
C HIS A 80 -4.90 -3.49 -8.63
N VAL A 81 -4.71 -3.26 -7.33
CA VAL A 81 -3.38 -3.19 -6.70
C VAL A 81 -3.36 -4.11 -5.49
N LYS A 82 -2.26 -4.86 -5.32
CA LYS A 82 -2.06 -5.73 -4.17
C LYS A 82 -1.16 -5.06 -3.16
N PHE A 83 -1.50 -5.17 -1.88
CA PHE A 83 -0.68 -4.65 -0.79
C PHE A 83 -0.16 -5.82 0.04
N LEU A 84 1.16 -5.92 0.15
CA LEU A 84 1.88 -7.00 0.82
C LEU A 84 2.71 -6.43 1.96
N ARG A 85 2.52 -6.97 3.18
CA ARG A 85 3.29 -6.59 4.36
C ARG A 85 4.32 -7.67 4.70
N VAL A 86 5.58 -7.26 4.83
CA VAL A 86 6.72 -8.13 5.17
C VAL A 86 7.30 -7.70 6.51
N GLU A 87 7.24 -8.59 7.51
CA GLU A 87 7.96 -8.41 8.78
C GLU A 87 9.40 -8.94 8.64
N CYS A 88 10.34 -8.05 8.32
CA CYS A 88 11.72 -8.43 8.01
C CYS A 88 12.46 -9.22 9.11
N PRO A 89 12.23 -8.99 10.42
CA PRO A 89 12.82 -9.85 11.46
C PRO A 89 12.39 -11.32 11.36
N LYS A 90 11.21 -11.61 10.78
CA LYS A 90 10.74 -12.99 10.54
C LYS A 90 11.31 -13.59 9.25
N TYR A 91 11.64 -12.75 8.27
CA TYR A 91 12.06 -13.17 6.93
C TYR A 91 13.36 -12.48 6.48
N PRO A 92 14.48 -12.68 7.21
CA PRO A 92 15.73 -11.96 6.96
C PRO A 92 16.32 -12.25 5.58
N GLY A 93 16.20 -13.47 5.05
CA GLY A 93 16.69 -13.82 3.72
C GLY A 93 16.05 -12.98 2.60
N PHE A 94 14.74 -12.75 2.70
CA PHE A 94 14.03 -11.90 1.76
C PHE A 94 14.42 -10.43 1.91
N CYS A 95 14.66 -9.93 3.14
CA CYS A 95 14.92 -8.51 3.35
C CYS A 95 16.40 -8.08 3.21
N ILE A 96 17.37 -8.94 3.54
CA ILE A 96 18.81 -8.62 3.55
C ILE A 96 19.31 -8.14 2.19
N THR A 97 18.80 -8.74 1.12
CA THR A 97 19.13 -8.37 -0.27
C THR A 97 18.80 -6.92 -0.61
N ARG A 98 17.89 -6.26 0.13
CA ARG A 98 17.54 -4.85 -0.09
C ARG A 98 18.59 -3.88 0.48
N GLN A 99 19.50 -4.32 1.36
CA GLN A 99 20.54 -3.50 2.00
C GLN A 99 20.03 -2.17 2.61
N ARG A 100 18.76 -2.11 3.01
CA ARG A 100 18.16 -0.92 3.65
C ARG A 100 18.21 -1.07 5.17
N LYS A 101 18.66 -0.01 5.84
CA LYS A 101 18.65 0.11 7.31
C LYS A 101 17.49 0.96 7.83
N GLU A 102 16.85 1.74 6.95
CA GLU A 102 15.74 2.62 7.29
C GLU A 102 14.42 1.85 7.11
N TYR A 103 13.70 1.65 8.22
CA TYR A 103 12.40 1.01 8.25
C TYR A 103 11.36 1.95 8.90
N PRO A 104 10.08 1.86 8.50
CA PRO A 104 9.57 1.07 7.37
C PRO A 104 9.87 1.73 6.01
N PHE A 105 9.83 0.95 4.94
CA PHE A 105 9.92 1.47 3.57
C PHE A 105 9.01 0.68 2.62
N ILE A 106 8.67 1.29 1.49
CA ILE A 106 7.76 0.72 0.50
C ILE A 106 8.50 0.56 -0.83
N GLU A 107 8.29 -0.58 -1.47
CA GLU A 107 8.67 -0.80 -2.86
C GLU A 107 7.46 -1.27 -3.67
N ILE A 108 7.33 -0.78 -4.90
CA ILE A 108 6.28 -1.21 -5.82
C ILE A 108 6.93 -2.09 -6.88
N PHE A 109 6.36 -3.28 -7.04
CA PHE A 109 6.74 -4.25 -8.05
C PHE A 109 5.61 -4.37 -9.06
N HIS A 110 5.92 -4.25 -10.33
CA HIS A 110 4.97 -4.53 -11.40
C HIS A 110 5.66 -5.42 -12.43
N SER A 111 5.13 -6.63 -12.57
CA SER A 111 5.42 -7.50 -13.70
C SER A 111 4.14 -7.51 -14.53
N PRO A 112 4.06 -6.72 -15.63
CA PRO A 112 2.90 -6.82 -16.50
C PRO A 112 2.76 -8.27 -16.97
N GLU A 113 1.52 -8.73 -17.16
CA GLU A 113 1.28 -10.01 -17.86
C GLU A 113 2.16 -10.03 -19.11
N GLN A 114 2.82 -11.16 -19.39
CA GLN A 114 3.37 -11.40 -20.71
C GLN A 114 2.18 -11.44 -21.68
N ALA A 115 1.73 -10.26 -22.12
CA ALA A 115 0.80 -10.12 -23.20
C ALA A 115 1.38 -10.95 -24.34
N ALA A 116 0.63 -11.97 -24.73
CA ALA A 116 0.99 -12.99 -25.70
C ALA A 116 1.43 -12.39 -27.06
N ASN A 117 2.64 -11.86 -27.14
CA ASN A 117 3.23 -11.36 -28.36
C ASN A 117 4.64 -11.92 -28.53
N ARG A 118 4.68 -12.85 -29.48
CA ARG A 118 5.86 -13.35 -30.19
C ARG A 118 6.85 -12.22 -30.47
N GLY A 119 8.11 -12.46 -30.12
CA GLY A 119 9.25 -11.86 -30.82
C GLY A 119 9.74 -10.52 -30.28
N ARG A 120 10.38 -10.53 -29.11
CA ARG A 120 11.67 -9.84 -28.91
C ARG A 120 12.29 -10.23 -27.58
N VAL A 121 13.56 -10.59 -27.66
CA VAL A 121 14.44 -10.98 -26.55
C VAL A 121 14.61 -9.79 -25.59
N GLY A 122 14.16 -9.97 -24.35
CA GLY A 122 14.42 -9.05 -23.24
C GLY A 122 13.81 -9.65 -21.98
N GLY A 123 14.62 -9.89 -20.94
CA GLY A 123 14.19 -10.54 -19.69
C GLY A 123 13.04 -9.79 -18.98
N PRO A 124 12.47 -10.38 -17.92
CA PRO A 124 11.35 -9.77 -17.20
C PRO A 124 11.77 -8.41 -16.61
N ASN A 125 11.33 -7.31 -17.24
CA ASN A 125 11.55 -5.96 -16.76
C ASN A 125 10.60 -5.70 -15.58
N ILE A 126 10.96 -6.20 -14.40
CA ILE A 126 10.30 -5.79 -13.15
C ILE A 126 10.69 -4.34 -12.92
N THR A 127 9.75 -3.42 -13.12
CA THR A 127 9.96 -2.01 -12.77
C THR A 127 9.82 -1.86 -11.26
N LYS A 128 10.86 -1.32 -10.63
CA LYS A 128 10.94 -1.12 -9.18
C LYS A 128 10.92 0.37 -8.85
N TYR A 129 9.92 0.79 -8.06
CA TYR A 129 9.87 2.13 -7.48
C TYR A 129 9.99 2.01 -5.96
N SER A 130 10.95 2.73 -5.36
CA SER A 130 11.14 2.74 -3.90
C SER A 130 10.78 4.11 -3.34
N ALA A 131 9.92 4.15 -2.31
CA ALA A 131 9.56 5.37 -1.61
C ALA A 131 9.82 5.23 -0.10
N LYS A 132 10.34 6.31 0.52
CA LYS A 132 10.50 6.37 1.98
C LYS A 132 9.13 6.65 2.62
N ALA A 133 8.72 5.82 3.57
CA ALA A 133 7.52 6.01 4.37
C ALA A 133 7.94 6.47 5.78
N LEU A 134 8.44 7.71 5.88
CA LEU A 134 8.76 8.28 7.19
C LEU A 134 7.46 8.83 7.83
N PRO A 135 7.19 8.55 9.11
CA PRO A 135 6.11 9.23 9.82
C PRO A 135 6.46 10.71 9.99
N ASN A 136 5.52 11.60 9.68
CA ASN A 136 5.63 13.03 10.01
C ASN A 136 5.70 13.18 11.53
N VAL A 137 6.91 13.34 12.08
CA VAL A 137 7.06 13.82 13.45
C VAL A 137 6.98 15.34 13.36
N HIS A 138 5.79 15.92 13.59
CA HIS A 138 5.70 17.32 13.95
C HIS A 138 6.50 17.51 15.24
N LYS A 139 7.71 18.06 15.11
CA LYS A 139 8.43 18.61 16.25
C LYS A 139 7.65 19.85 16.69
N PHE A 140 6.85 19.72 17.75
CA PHE A 140 6.52 20.88 18.57
C PHE A 140 7.77 21.21 19.39
N GLY A 141 8.38 22.35 19.07
CA GLY A 141 9.39 22.99 19.89
C GLY A 141 8.77 23.73 21.08
#